data_AF-A0AAV9ZSG8-F1
#
_entry.id   AF-A0AAV9ZSG8-F1
#
_cell.length_a   1.000
_cell.length_b   1.000
_cell.length_c   1.000
_cell.angle_alpha   90.00
_cell.angle_beta   90.00
_cell.angle_gamma   90.00
#
_symmetry.space_group_name_H-M   'P 1'
#
loop_
_entity.id
_entity.type
_entity.pdbx_description
1 polymer ?
#
loop_
_entity_poly.entity_id
_entity_poly.type
_entity_poly.pdbx_seq_one_letter_code
_entity_poly.pdbx_strand_id
1 'polypeptide(L)'
;MLLDTSVIPILSEMHHLRRLAGNFRGLFAGIDFTQPIYSSLTHLDIFDGGWDLSILVAAVSVLPALTHLCLNTQYWDRVKEDSSGVFVGCPTLEVLLFQWSMVTTMGMDEYESNKEPRILDVRIVIGVYDDYFDEWEADARGSLSFWAEADSFVSKKRKGEIEGQLALLSVD
;
A
#
# COMPACT_ATOMS: atom_id res chain seq x y z
N MET A 1 -11.76 11.80 0.37
CA MET A 1 -11.41 13.16 -0.09
C MET A 1 -10.54 13.03 -1.33
N LEU A 2 -10.87 13.71 -2.43
CA LEU A 2 -10.01 13.75 -3.62
C LEU A 2 -8.93 14.80 -3.38
N LEU A 3 -7.66 14.39 -3.36
CA LEU A 3 -6.55 15.32 -3.28
C LEU A 3 -6.14 15.69 -4.70
N ASP A 4 -6.15 17.00 -4.98
CA ASP A 4 -5.64 17.55 -6.23
C ASP A 4 -4.39 18.40 -5.98
N THR A 5 -3.80 18.94 -7.04
CA THR A 5 -2.55 19.71 -6.97
C THR A 5 -2.60 20.94 -6.05
N SER A 6 -3.78 21.45 -5.70
CA SER A 6 -3.95 22.61 -4.80
C SER A 6 -3.48 22.36 -3.37
N VAL A 7 -3.37 21.10 -2.94
CA VAL A 7 -2.88 20.76 -1.59
C VAL A 7 -1.36 20.69 -1.49
N ILE A 8 -0.64 20.66 -2.62
CA ILE A 8 0.83 20.50 -2.65
C ILE A 8 1.57 21.60 -1.87
N PRO A 9 1.19 22.90 -1.96
CA PRO A 9 1.84 23.93 -1.16
C PRO A 9 1.73 23.65 0.34
N ILE A 10 0.55 23.29 0.82
CA ILE A 10 0.30 22.99 2.24
C ILE A 10 1.14 21.79 2.67
N LEU A 11 1.10 20.73 1.86
CA LEU A 11 1.83 19.49 2.07
C LEU A 11 3.36 19.68 2.07
N SER A 12 3.88 20.62 1.28
CA SER A 12 5.32 20.92 1.20
C SER A 12 5.86 21.63 2.44
N GLU A 13 5.01 22.35 3.17
CA GLU A 13 5.34 22.95 4.47
C GLU A 13 5.38 21.91 5.61
N MET A 14 4.85 20.70 5.38
CA MET A 14 4.85 19.63 6.38
C MET A 14 6.18 18.85 6.34
N HIS A 15 7.29 19.47 6.77
CA HIS A 15 8.65 18.90 6.67
C HIS A 15 8.85 17.54 7.39
N HIS A 16 7.96 17.21 8.33
CA HIS A 16 7.95 15.94 9.06
C HIS A 16 6.97 14.91 8.49
N LEU A 17 6.28 15.22 7.40
CA LEU A 17 5.36 14.29 6.76
C LEU A 17 6.15 13.10 6.20
N ARG A 18 5.73 11.90 6.60
CA ARG A 18 6.31 10.62 6.18
C ARG A 18 5.30 9.66 5.58
N ARG A 19 4.02 9.89 5.87
CA ARG A 19 2.91 9.06 5.42
C ARG A 19 1.85 9.92 4.76
N LEU A 20 1.32 9.44 3.66
CA LEU A 20 0.20 10.06 2.98
C LEU A 20 -0.84 8.98 2.63
N ALA A 21 -2.10 9.23 2.95
CA ALA A 21 -3.20 8.30 2.71
C ALA A 21 -4.35 9.04 2.00
N GLY A 22 -4.90 8.48 0.92
CA GLY A 22 -5.95 9.16 0.18
C GLY A 22 -6.21 8.66 -1.24
N ASN A 23 -7.07 9.42 -1.92
CA ASN A 23 -7.30 9.28 -3.36
C ASN A 23 -6.40 10.29 -4.07
N PHE A 24 -5.43 9.78 -4.83
CA PHE A 24 -4.31 10.55 -5.37
C PHE A 24 -4.29 10.62 -6.89
N ARG A 25 -5.35 10.18 -7.59
CA ARG A 25 -5.41 10.34 -9.05
C ARG A 25 -5.08 11.76 -9.51
N GLY A 26 -5.49 12.78 -8.75
CA GLY A 26 -5.16 14.17 -9.03
C GLY A 26 -3.75 14.62 -8.59
N LEU A 27 -3.12 13.90 -7.66
CA LEU A 27 -1.80 14.22 -7.10
C LEU A 27 -0.64 13.59 -7.88
N PHE A 28 -0.90 12.63 -8.76
CA PHE A 28 0.15 12.03 -9.60
C PHE A 28 0.00 12.36 -11.09
N ALA A 29 -1.12 12.99 -11.48
CA ALA A 29 -1.33 13.44 -12.86
C ALA A 29 -0.61 14.77 -13.11
N GLY A 30 0.53 14.73 -13.82
CA GLY A 30 1.20 15.92 -14.36
C GLY A 30 2.03 16.72 -13.35
N ILE A 31 2.62 16.05 -12.36
CA ILE A 31 3.27 16.72 -11.22
C ILE A 31 4.80 16.73 -11.35
N ASP A 32 5.37 17.84 -10.87
CA ASP A 32 6.79 17.96 -10.57
C ASP A 32 7.15 17.16 -9.32
N PHE A 33 7.71 15.97 -9.51
CA PHE A 33 8.17 15.11 -8.40
C PHE A 33 9.39 15.65 -7.66
N THR A 34 9.94 16.80 -8.07
CA THR A 34 11.04 17.45 -7.34
C THR A 34 10.58 18.21 -6.10
N GLN A 35 9.26 18.32 -5.88
CA GLN A 35 8.72 18.99 -4.70
C GLN A 35 9.18 18.29 -3.40
N PRO A 36 9.56 19.06 -2.36
CA PRO A 36 10.17 18.52 -1.14
C PRO A 36 9.37 17.42 -0.45
N ILE A 37 8.03 17.48 -0.49
CA ILE A 37 7.16 16.46 0.10
C ILE A 37 7.54 15.05 -0.37
N TYR A 38 7.78 14.86 -1.67
CA TYR A 38 7.99 13.53 -2.24
C TYR A 38 9.32 12.89 -1.79
N SER A 39 10.29 13.71 -1.39
CA SER A 39 11.61 13.24 -0.96
C SER A 39 11.60 12.50 0.38
N SER A 40 10.58 12.74 1.23
CA SER A 40 10.49 12.17 2.57
C SER A 40 9.34 11.20 2.78
N LEU A 41 8.50 10.97 1.77
CA LEU A 41 7.41 10.00 1.88
C LEU A 41 7.97 8.58 1.91
N THR A 42 7.65 7.87 2.99
CA THR A 42 8.05 6.48 3.24
C THR A 42 6.86 5.54 3.14
N HIS A 43 5.65 6.03 3.46
CA HIS A 43 4.41 5.27 3.45
C HIS A 43 3.38 5.96 2.57
N LEU A 44 2.75 5.20 1.68
CA LEU A 44 1.70 5.71 0.79
C LEU A 44 0.52 4.74 0.75
N ASP A 45 -0.67 5.23 1.09
CA ASP A 45 -1.92 4.45 1.07
C ASP A 45 -2.85 4.98 -0.03
N ILE A 46 -2.92 4.26 -1.16
CA ILE A 46 -3.65 4.68 -2.35
C ILE A 46 -4.99 3.95 -2.44
N PHE A 47 -6.08 4.73 -2.28
CA PHE A 47 -7.44 4.19 -2.29
C PHE A 47 -8.18 4.33 -3.61
N ASP A 48 -7.61 4.94 -4.66
CA ASP A 48 -8.39 5.08 -5.87
C ASP A 48 -8.61 3.71 -6.53
N GLY A 49 -9.86 3.33 -6.74
CA GLY A 49 -10.17 2.10 -7.48
C GLY A 49 -9.78 2.20 -8.95
N GLY A 50 -9.16 1.15 -9.49
CA GLY A 50 -8.97 0.97 -10.93
C GLY A 50 -7.87 1.83 -11.57
N TRP A 51 -6.75 2.05 -10.87
CA TRP A 51 -5.57 2.64 -11.50
C TRP A 51 -5.11 1.85 -12.73
N ASP A 52 -4.60 2.57 -13.72
CA ASP A 52 -3.66 1.99 -14.66
C ASP A 52 -2.33 1.79 -13.92
N LEU A 53 -1.91 0.54 -13.85
CA LEU A 53 -0.74 0.10 -13.09
C LEU A 53 0.55 0.69 -13.63
N SER A 54 0.64 0.88 -14.94
CA SER A 54 1.82 1.49 -15.55
C SER A 54 2.00 2.93 -15.08
N ILE A 55 0.88 3.66 -14.92
CA ILE A 55 0.87 5.04 -14.41
C ILE A 55 1.22 5.04 -12.93
N LEU A 56 0.62 4.15 -12.15
CA LEU A 56 0.91 4.01 -10.74
C LEU A 56 2.39 3.70 -10.50
N VAL A 57 2.93 2.67 -11.16
CA VAL A 57 4.35 2.28 -11.05
C VAL A 57 5.24 3.47 -11.40
N ALA A 58 4.99 4.15 -12.52
CA ALA A 58 5.77 5.33 -12.90
C ALA A 58 5.72 6.42 -11.82
N ALA A 59 4.55 6.65 -11.22
CA ALA A 59 4.33 7.65 -10.20
C ALA A 59 4.97 7.32 -8.84
N VAL A 60 5.04 6.04 -8.45
CA VAL A 60 5.69 5.65 -7.19
C VAL A 60 7.20 5.42 -7.34
N SER A 61 7.67 5.11 -8.55
CA SER A 61 9.10 4.87 -8.84
C SER A 61 9.99 6.10 -8.63
N VAL A 62 9.39 7.29 -8.68
CA VAL A 62 10.09 8.56 -8.48
C VAL A 62 10.16 8.98 -7.01
N LEU A 63 9.56 8.22 -6.09
CA LEU A 63 9.57 8.50 -4.66
C LEU A 63 10.79 7.81 -4.01
N PRO A 64 11.88 8.55 -3.73
CA PRO A 64 13.17 7.94 -3.41
C PRO A 64 13.24 7.30 -2.02
N ALA A 65 12.33 7.66 -1.12
CA ALA A 65 12.28 7.17 0.25
C ALA A 65 11.13 6.17 0.49
N LEU A 66 10.38 5.80 -0.54
CA LEU A 66 9.20 4.95 -0.39
C LEU A 66 9.62 3.53 0.00
N THR A 67 9.17 3.09 1.18
CA THR A 67 9.42 1.75 1.72
C THR A 67 8.12 0.94 1.85
N HIS A 68 6.98 1.61 1.98
CA HIS A 68 5.67 1.01 2.21
C HIS A 68 4.64 1.56 1.23
N LEU A 69 4.02 0.67 0.46
CA LEU A 69 2.96 1.02 -0.49
C LEU A 69 1.74 0.15 -0.22
N CYS A 70 0.60 0.78 0.05
CA CYS A 70 -0.70 0.13 0.18
C CYS A 70 -1.55 0.47 -1.04
N LEU A 71 -2.10 -0.58 -1.68
CA LEU A 71 -3.00 -0.48 -2.81
C LEU A 71 -4.34 -1.13 -2.48
N ASN A 72 -5.42 -0.46 -2.85
CA ASN A 72 -6.76 -1.04 -2.78
C ASN A 72 -7.09 -1.77 -4.09
N THR A 73 -7.07 -3.11 -4.07
CA THR A 73 -7.52 -3.96 -5.16
C THR A 73 -8.14 -5.23 -4.59
N GLN A 74 -9.24 -5.68 -5.18
CA GLN A 74 -9.94 -6.90 -4.78
C GLN A 74 -9.74 -8.07 -5.75
N TYR A 75 -8.87 -7.88 -6.76
CA TYR A 75 -8.65 -8.85 -7.84
C TYR A 75 -7.25 -9.47 -7.75
N TRP A 76 -7.18 -10.79 -7.67
CA TRP A 76 -5.93 -11.53 -7.49
C TRP A 76 -5.03 -11.46 -8.71
N ASP A 77 -5.61 -11.49 -9.90
CA ASP A 77 -4.84 -11.39 -11.15
C ASP A 77 -4.08 -10.06 -11.24
N ARG A 78 -4.66 -8.98 -10.71
CA ARG A 78 -3.98 -7.69 -10.59
C ARG A 78 -2.80 -7.79 -9.63
N VAL A 79 -2.99 -8.31 -8.41
CA VAL A 79 -1.89 -8.48 -7.43
C VAL A 79 -0.61 -9.09 -8.05
N LYS A 80 -0.78 -10.11 -8.91
CA LYS A 80 0.33 -10.75 -9.61
C LYS A 80 0.99 -9.84 -10.66
N GLU A 81 0.20 -9.23 -11.53
CA GLU A 81 0.69 -8.34 -12.59
C GLU A 81 1.36 -7.09 -11.99
N ASP A 82 0.72 -6.51 -10.97
CA ASP A 82 1.09 -5.25 -10.31
C ASP A 82 2.44 -5.35 -9.61
N SER A 83 2.67 -6.45 -8.89
CA SER A 83 3.77 -6.56 -7.95
C SER A 83 5.16 -6.50 -8.60
N SER A 84 5.33 -7.17 -9.75
CA SER A 84 6.64 -7.24 -10.42
C SER A 84 7.12 -5.87 -10.90
N GLY A 85 6.23 -5.07 -11.51
CA GLY A 85 6.55 -3.73 -12.00
C GLY A 85 6.86 -2.76 -10.86
N VAL A 86 6.09 -2.84 -9.77
CA VAL A 86 6.31 -2.02 -8.57
C VAL A 86 7.69 -2.28 -7.97
N PHE A 87 8.10 -3.53 -7.79
CA PHE A 87 9.40 -3.83 -7.18
C PHE A 87 10.60 -3.45 -8.06
N VAL A 88 10.44 -3.48 -9.38
CA VAL A 88 11.47 -3.00 -10.32
C VAL A 88 11.59 -1.47 -10.26
N GLY A 89 10.46 -0.78 -10.18
CA GLY A 89 10.40 0.68 -10.14
C GLY A 89 10.79 1.29 -8.79
N CYS A 90 10.51 0.58 -7.69
CA CYS A 90 10.74 1.03 -6.31
C CYS A 90 11.72 0.08 -5.60
N PRO A 91 13.04 0.22 -5.82
CA PRO A 91 14.02 -0.69 -5.24
C PRO A 91 14.12 -0.61 -3.71
N THR A 92 13.69 0.51 -3.12
CA THR A 92 13.63 0.72 -1.66
C THR A 92 12.39 0.10 -1.01
N LEU A 93 11.44 -0.41 -1.81
CA LEU A 93 10.19 -0.92 -1.27
C LEU A 93 10.43 -2.18 -0.44
N GLU A 94 10.00 -2.14 0.82
CA GLU A 94 10.14 -3.21 1.80
C GLU A 94 8.83 -3.98 2.00
N VAL A 95 7.70 -3.31 1.84
CA VAL A 95 6.35 -3.87 1.99
C VAL A 95 5.44 -3.35 0.87
N LEU A 96 4.81 -4.30 0.16
CA LEU A 96 3.71 -4.03 -0.76
C LEU A 96 2.45 -4.67 -0.18
N LEU A 97 1.55 -3.84 0.33
CA LEU A 97 0.30 -4.26 0.94
C LEU A 97 -0.85 -4.11 -0.06
N PHE A 98 -1.64 -5.17 -0.21
CA PHE A 98 -2.93 -5.11 -0.88
C PHE A 98 -4.04 -5.20 0.17
N GLN A 99 -4.85 -4.15 0.27
CA GLN A 99 -5.94 -4.09 1.24
C GLN A 99 -7.23 -4.63 0.63
N TRP A 100 -7.83 -5.62 1.29
CA TRP A 100 -9.05 -6.31 0.89
C TRP A 100 -10.14 -6.11 1.94
N SER A 101 -11.31 -5.63 1.52
CA SER A 101 -12.44 -5.46 2.43
C SER A 101 -13.16 -6.79 2.67
N MET A 102 -13.40 -7.14 3.94
CA MET A 102 -14.23 -8.31 4.32
C MET A 102 -15.69 -8.18 3.90
N VAL A 103 -16.18 -6.94 3.74
CA VAL A 103 -17.55 -6.67 3.28
C VAL A 103 -17.77 -7.18 1.85
N THR A 104 -16.70 -7.25 1.05
CA THR A 104 -16.75 -7.83 -0.28
C THR A 104 -16.39 -9.31 -0.23
N THR A 105 -17.40 -10.18 -0.19
CA THR A 105 -17.25 -11.65 -0.24
C THR A 105 -16.38 -12.15 -1.40
N MET A 106 -16.23 -11.33 -2.45
CA MET A 106 -15.45 -11.64 -3.65
C MET A 106 -13.95 -11.87 -3.38
N GLY A 107 -13.32 -11.12 -2.48
CA GLY A 107 -11.86 -11.23 -2.26
C GLY A 107 -11.46 -12.57 -1.64
N MET A 108 -12.20 -13.00 -0.60
CA MET A 108 -11.91 -14.27 0.07
C MET A 108 -12.21 -15.48 -0.81
N ASP A 109 -13.32 -15.48 -1.55
CA ASP A 109 -13.67 -16.58 -2.45
C ASP A 109 -12.62 -16.74 -3.58
N GLU A 110 -12.11 -15.62 -4.11
CA GLU A 110 -11.08 -15.62 -5.16
C GLU A 110 -9.72 -16.13 -4.63
N TYR A 111 -9.32 -15.78 -3.40
CA TYR A 111 -8.12 -16.33 -2.78
C TYR A 111 -8.24 -17.82 -2.46
N GLU A 112 -9.35 -18.23 -1.85
CA GLU A 112 -9.61 -19.63 -1.51
C GLU A 112 -9.65 -20.52 -2.77
N SER A 113 -10.11 -19.96 -3.90
CA SER A 113 -10.11 -20.62 -5.21
C SER A 113 -8.72 -20.66 -5.88
N ASN A 114 -7.80 -19.77 -5.48
CA ASN A 114 -6.44 -19.64 -6.04
C ASN A 114 -5.33 -20.12 -5.10
N LYS A 115 -5.64 -21.05 -4.18
CA LYS A 115 -4.74 -21.62 -3.16
C LYS A 115 -3.38 -22.17 -3.63
N GLU A 116 -3.10 -22.25 -4.94
CA GLU A 116 -1.79 -22.59 -5.48
C GLU A 116 -0.78 -21.46 -5.16
N PRO A 117 0.13 -21.63 -4.19
CA PRO A 117 1.05 -20.58 -3.82
C PRO A 117 2.23 -20.63 -4.77
N ARG A 118 2.14 -19.94 -5.90
CA ARG A 118 3.37 -19.47 -6.54
C ARG A 118 3.86 -18.33 -5.68
N ILE A 119 4.87 -18.60 -4.86
CA ILE A 119 5.52 -17.66 -3.97
C ILE A 119 5.75 -16.35 -4.73
N LEU A 120 4.89 -15.37 -4.47
CA LEU A 120 5.18 -14.00 -4.82
C LEU A 120 6.29 -13.49 -3.90
N ASP A 121 6.91 -12.37 -4.28
CA ASP A 121 7.95 -11.72 -3.49
C ASP A 121 7.63 -11.70 -1.98
N VAL A 122 8.63 -11.96 -1.14
CA VAL A 122 8.48 -12.04 0.33
C VAL A 122 7.91 -10.76 0.93
N ARG A 123 8.07 -9.64 0.22
CA ARG A 123 7.61 -8.30 0.61
C ARG A 123 6.11 -8.06 0.38
N ILE A 124 5.41 -8.96 -0.29
CA ILE A 124 3.96 -8.82 -0.49
C ILE A 124 3.21 -9.22 0.78
N VAL A 125 2.18 -8.46 1.09
CA VAL A 125 1.21 -8.72 2.15
C VAL A 125 -0.18 -8.47 1.59
N ILE A 126 -1.13 -9.32 1.96
CA ILE A 126 -2.55 -9.13 1.66
C ILE A 126 -3.24 -8.95 2.99
N GLY A 127 -3.69 -7.73 3.23
CA GLY A 127 -4.32 -7.34 4.47
C GLY A 127 -5.82 -7.32 4.31
N VAL A 128 -6.50 -8.08 5.15
CA VAL A 128 -7.97 -8.11 5.17
C VAL A 128 -8.46 -7.24 6.32
N TYR A 129 -9.31 -6.25 6.03
CA TYR A 129 -9.82 -5.28 7.00
C TYR A 129 -11.36 -5.27 7.05
N ASP A 130 -11.91 -4.88 8.20
CA ASP A 130 -13.36 -4.72 8.40
C ASP A 130 -13.80 -3.26 8.16
N ASP A 131 -13.27 -2.32 8.94
CA ASP A 131 -13.47 -0.87 8.76
C ASP A 131 -12.14 -0.10 8.74
N TYR A 132 -11.84 0.49 7.58
CA TYR A 132 -10.62 1.28 7.36
C TYR A 132 -10.56 2.53 8.26
N PHE A 133 -11.71 3.15 8.58
CA PHE A 133 -11.73 4.36 9.40
C PHE A 133 -11.31 4.08 10.84
N ASP A 134 -11.74 2.95 11.39
CA ASP A 134 -11.37 2.53 12.74
C ASP A 134 -9.86 2.24 12.81
N GLU A 135 -9.30 1.57 11.80
CA GLU A 135 -7.85 1.34 11.70
C GLU A 135 -7.05 2.63 11.61
N TRP A 136 -7.49 3.55 10.75
CA TRP A 136 -6.84 4.86 10.58
C TRP A 136 -6.89 5.67 11.87
N GLU A 137 -8.04 5.69 12.55
CA GLU A 137 -8.21 6.43 13.79
C GLU A 137 -7.38 5.82 14.93
N ALA A 138 -7.34 4.49 15.03
CA ALA A 138 -6.53 3.80 16.03
C ALA A 138 -5.04 4.12 15.87
N ASP A 139 -4.53 4.06 14.65
CA ASP A 139 -3.15 4.43 14.35
C ASP A 139 -2.87 5.92 14.63
N ALA A 140 -3.79 6.83 14.25
CA ALA A 140 -3.67 8.25 14.59
C ALA A 140 -3.65 8.50 16.10
N ARG A 141 -4.24 7.61 16.90
CA ARG A 141 -4.23 7.63 18.38
C ARG A 141 -3.02 6.91 18.99
N GLY A 142 -2.13 6.35 18.17
CA GLY A 142 -0.92 5.65 18.61
C GLY A 142 -1.12 4.18 18.97
N SER A 143 -2.22 3.56 18.55
CA SER A 143 -2.39 2.10 18.60
C SER A 143 -1.47 1.41 17.59
N LEU A 144 -1.41 0.08 17.64
CA LEU A 144 -0.72 -0.72 16.63
C LEU A 144 -1.34 -0.46 15.25
N SER A 145 -0.50 -0.10 14.30
CA SER A 145 -0.91 0.19 12.93
C SER A 145 -0.90 -1.08 12.11
N PHE A 146 -1.77 -1.17 11.09
CA PHE A 146 -1.73 -2.26 10.12
C PHE A 146 -0.35 -2.36 9.43
N TRP A 147 0.41 -1.24 9.38
CA TRP A 147 1.79 -1.23 8.89
C TRP A 147 2.73 -2.01 9.81
N ALA A 148 2.63 -1.84 11.12
CA ALA A 148 3.43 -2.61 12.09
C ALA A 148 3.13 -4.12 11.98
N GLU A 149 1.88 -4.48 11.71
CA GLU A 149 1.48 -5.87 11.47
C GLU A 149 2.03 -6.41 10.14
N ALA A 150 1.95 -5.62 9.06
CA ALA A 150 2.53 -5.97 7.77
C ALA A 150 4.06 -6.16 7.87
N ASP A 151 4.76 -5.29 8.60
CA ASP A 151 6.19 -5.41 8.89
C ASP A 151 6.51 -6.70 9.65
N SER A 152 5.75 -6.98 10.71
CA SER A 152 5.88 -8.21 11.49
C SER A 152 5.68 -9.43 10.61
N PHE A 153 4.68 -9.41 9.71
CA PHE A 153 4.39 -10.48 8.78
C PHE A 153 5.52 -10.71 7.78
N VAL A 154 6.00 -9.65 7.12
CA VAL A 154 7.15 -9.73 6.18
C VAL A 154 8.40 -10.22 6.91
N SER A 155 8.65 -9.76 8.14
CA SER A 155 9.78 -10.20 8.96
C SER A 155 9.72 -11.70 9.26
N LYS A 156 8.55 -12.22 9.65
CA LYS A 156 8.33 -13.66 9.87
C LYS A 156 8.53 -14.47 8.59
N LYS A 157 8.05 -13.98 7.44
CA LYS A 157 8.28 -14.63 6.14
C LYS A 157 9.76 -14.68 5.77
N ARG A 158 10.50 -13.58 5.95
CA ARG A 158 11.95 -13.51 5.69
C ARG A 158 12.74 -14.51 6.54
N LYS A 159 12.24 -14.83 7.74
CA LYS A 159 12.83 -15.83 8.64
C LYS A 159 12.35 -17.27 8.36
N GLY A 160 11.38 -17.46 7.47
CA GLY A 160 10.76 -18.77 7.21
C GLY A 160 9.88 -19.27 8.36
N GLU A 161 9.42 -18.39 9.25
CA GLU A 161 8.54 -18.75 10.37
C GLU A 161 7.09 -18.99 9.93
N ILE A 162 6.69 -18.35 8.82
CA ILE A 162 5.37 -18.49 8.20
C ILE A 162 5.51 -18.63 6.68
N GLU A 163 4.55 -19.32 6.07
CA GLU A 163 4.40 -19.45 4.63
C GLU A 163 3.10 -18.73 4.20
N GLY A 164 3.10 -18.13 3.00
CA GLY A 164 1.93 -17.48 2.43
C GLY A 164 2.03 -15.95 2.31
N GLN A 165 0.92 -15.33 1.89
CA GLN A 165 0.82 -13.90 1.59
C GLN A 165 -0.31 -13.20 2.36
N LEU A 166 -1.23 -13.95 2.96
CA LEU A 166 -2.41 -13.43 3.65
C LEU A 166 -2.10 -13.14 5.13
N ALA A 167 -2.35 -11.91 5.54
CA ALA A 167 -2.37 -11.48 6.92
C ALA A 167 -3.79 -10.99 7.25
N LEU A 168 -4.37 -11.52 8.32
CA LEU A 168 -5.50 -10.85 8.96
C LEU A 168 -4.90 -9.65 9.67
N LEU A 169 -5.21 -8.46 9.16
CA LEU A 169 -4.79 -7.22 9.81
C LEU A 169 -5.98 -6.81 10.66
N SER A 170 -5.83 -6.86 11.98
CA SER A 170 -6.93 -6.57 12.89
C SER A 170 -6.42 -5.75 14.05
N VAL A 171 -7.02 -4.58 14.24
CA VAL A 171 -6.80 -3.80 15.45
C VAL A 171 -7.74 -4.35 16.52
N ASP A 172 -7.18 -5.07 17.50
CA ASP A 172 -7.88 -5.52 18.72
C ASP A 172 -8.38 -4.32 19.57
#